data_AF-A0A8H4WYG4-F1
#
_entry.id   AF-A0A8H4WYG4-F1
#
_cell.length_a   1.000
_cell.length_b   1.000
_cell.length_c   1.000
_cell.angle_alpha   90.00
_cell.angle_beta   90.00
_cell.angle_gamma   90.00
#
_symmetry.space_group_name_H-M   'P 1'
#
loop_
_entity.id
_entity.type
_entity.pdbx_description
1 polymer ?
#
loop_
_entity_poly.entity_id
_entity_poly.type
_entity_poly.pdbx_seq_one_letter_code
_entity_poly.pdbx_strand_id
1 'polypeptide(L)'
;MGLRDNSYPLVITCLVVDGVAVGLRLWARTIKKAMGYDDVAMIFSLIGFIVFCAMELQAIRYGIGATAMKAGFDPIKAAMFFTAAQIDYILTTRISKLGVGLVLFRLASGAGMKIIRIILIISMIIVTLWFLVTALIFGLQCRPLSVAWGVGKGSCLSTETYPALAAKKALYLPDRPISERKLTSNSYIPQQI
;
A
#
# COMPACT_ATOMS: atom_id res chain seq x y z
N MET A 1 -5.12 11.85 22.88
CA MET A 1 -4.51 12.15 21.57
C MET A 1 -5.15 11.23 20.55
N GLY A 2 -5.74 11.78 19.50
CA GLY A 2 -6.42 10.96 18.48
C GLY A 2 -5.39 10.19 17.65
N LEU A 3 -5.80 9.04 17.10
CA LEU A 3 -4.96 8.24 16.18
C LEU A 3 -4.41 9.09 15.01
N ARG A 4 -5.19 10.09 14.59
CA ARG A 4 -4.85 11.06 13.53
C ARG A 4 -3.74 12.05 13.90
N ASP A 5 -3.58 12.36 15.18
CA ASP A 5 -2.57 13.31 15.65
C ASP A 5 -1.18 12.65 15.61
N ASN A 6 -1.13 11.32 15.76
CA ASN A 6 0.10 10.53 15.70
C ASN A 6 0.54 10.17 14.26
N SER A 7 -0.28 10.44 13.24
CA SER A 7 0.05 10.13 11.85
C SER A 7 1.18 10.99 11.30
N TYR A 8 1.21 12.28 11.67
CA TYR A 8 2.26 13.21 11.24
C TYR A 8 3.66 12.84 11.72
N PRO A 9 3.92 12.60 13.03
CA PRO A 9 5.24 12.22 13.49
C PRO A 9 5.68 10.86 12.94
N LEU A 10 4.75 9.94 12.71
CA LEU A 10 5.04 8.65 12.09
C LEU A 10 5.58 8.83 10.66
N VAL A 11 4.86 9.57 9.81
CA VAL A 11 5.26 9.83 8.42
C VAL A 11 6.63 10.49 8.36
N ILE A 12 6.87 11.50 9.20
CA ILE A 12 8.17 12.20 9.26
C ILE A 12 9.28 11.23 9.65
N THR A 13 9.06 10.40 10.68
CA THR A 13 10.07 9.45 11.16
C THR A 13 10.42 8.43 10.08
N CYS A 14 9.42 7.85 9.41
CA CYS A 14 9.66 6.90 8.33
C CYS A 14 10.42 7.54 7.16
N LEU A 15 10.02 8.74 6.73
CA LEU A 15 10.72 9.46 5.65
C LEU A 15 12.18 9.77 5.97
N VAL A 16 12.47 10.17 7.21
CA VAL A 16 13.85 10.43 7.65
C VAL A 16 14.65 9.13 7.67
N VAL A 17 14.11 8.07 8.26
CA VAL A 17 14.80 6.77 8.35
C VAL A 17 15.08 6.20 6.95
N ASP A 18 14.08 6.19 6.07
CA ASP A 18 14.22 5.68 4.71
C ASP A 18 15.16 6.55 3.87
N GLY A 19 15.07 7.87 4.00
CA GLY A 19 15.98 8.81 3.34
C GLY A 19 17.43 8.61 3.76
N VAL A 20 17.69 8.45 5.06
CA VAL A 20 19.03 8.16 5.59
C VAL A 20 19.52 6.79 5.11
N ALA A 21 18.68 5.76 5.15
CA ALA A 21 19.05 4.41 4.71
C ALA A 21 19.40 4.35 3.22
N VAL A 22 18.60 4.99 2.36
CA VAL A 22 18.87 5.08 0.92
C VAL A 22 20.10 5.94 0.65
N GLY A 23 20.22 7.09 1.32
CA GLY A 23 21.39 7.97 1.20
C GLY A 23 22.70 7.28 1.57
N LEU A 24 22.73 6.58 2.72
CA LEU A 24 23.88 5.79 3.17
C LEU A 24 24.24 4.70 2.16
N ARG A 25 23.24 4.02 1.61
CA ARG A 25 23.46 3.00 0.58
C ARG A 25 24.07 3.59 -0.69
N LEU A 26 23.51 4.67 -1.21
CA LEU A 26 24.02 5.34 -2.41
C LEU A 26 25.43 5.85 -2.18
N TRP A 27 25.72 6.44 -1.02
CA TRP A 27 27.05 6.90 -0.66
C TRP A 27 28.08 5.75 -0.65
N ALA A 28 27.77 4.64 0.03
CA ALA A 28 28.65 3.46 0.06
C ALA A 28 28.89 2.86 -1.35
N ARG A 29 27.86 2.83 -2.19
CA ARG A 29 27.93 2.31 -3.58
C ARG A 29 28.74 3.22 -4.50
N THR A 30 28.61 4.53 -4.35
CA THR A 30 29.40 5.52 -5.08
C THR A 30 30.87 5.44 -4.71
N ILE A 31 31.21 5.28 -3.43
CA ILE A 31 32.60 5.06 -2.98
C ILE A 31 33.18 3.79 -3.60
N LYS A 32 32.41 2.71 -3.68
CA LYS A 32 32.83 1.44 -4.29
C LYS A 32 32.80 1.46 -5.82
N LYS A 33 32.41 2.57 -6.47
CA LYS A 33 32.19 2.70 -7.92
C LYS A 33 31.34 1.57 -8.51
N ALA A 34 30.38 1.08 -7.73
CA ALA A 34 29.61 -0.13 -8.03
C ALA A 34 28.14 0.17 -8.35
N MET A 35 27.85 1.35 -8.92
CA MET A 35 26.51 1.75 -9.33
C MET A 35 25.90 0.69 -10.26
N GLY A 36 24.70 0.25 -9.95
CA GLY A 36 23.96 -0.71 -10.76
C GLY A 36 22.49 -0.33 -10.89
N TYR A 37 21.78 -1.05 -11.75
CA TYR A 37 20.33 -0.87 -11.98
C TYR A 37 19.48 -0.98 -10.69
N ASP A 38 19.96 -1.74 -9.71
CA ASP A 38 19.38 -1.81 -8.37
C ASP A 38 19.29 -0.45 -7.66
N ASP A 39 20.33 0.37 -7.78
CA ASP A 39 20.37 1.65 -7.06
C ASP A 39 19.35 2.65 -7.67
N VAL A 40 19.12 2.55 -8.98
CA VAL A 40 18.05 3.30 -9.68
C VAL A 40 16.68 2.86 -9.19
N ALA A 41 16.42 1.56 -9.09
CA ALA A 41 15.17 1.03 -8.54
C ALA A 41 14.92 1.51 -7.11
N MET A 42 15.98 1.63 -6.31
CA MET A 42 15.89 2.13 -4.93
C MET A 42 15.56 3.63 -4.86
N ILE A 43 16.12 4.45 -5.75
CA ILE A 43 15.76 5.88 -5.87
C ILE A 43 14.29 6.03 -6.27
N PHE A 44 13.83 5.29 -7.27
CA PHE A 44 12.41 5.30 -7.67
C PHE A 44 11.49 4.86 -6.54
N SER A 45 11.89 3.86 -5.76
CA SER A 45 11.14 3.43 -4.57
C SER A 45 11.05 4.53 -3.51
N LEU A 46 12.12 5.30 -3.28
CA LEU A 46 12.09 6.40 -2.32
C LEU A 46 11.16 7.53 -2.79
N ILE A 47 11.21 7.86 -4.09
CA ILE A 47 10.30 8.86 -4.69
C ILE A 47 8.85 8.41 -4.54
N GLY A 48 8.54 7.15 -4.89
CA GLY A 48 7.21 6.57 -4.71
C GLY A 48 6.75 6.65 -3.24
N PHE A 49 7.62 6.31 -2.30
CA PHE A 49 7.30 6.39 -0.88
C PHE A 49 6.98 7.83 -0.41
N ILE A 50 7.70 8.83 -0.91
CA ILE A 50 7.40 10.25 -0.64
C ILE A 50 6.01 10.62 -1.19
N VAL A 51 5.70 10.19 -2.42
CA VAL A 51 4.39 10.44 -3.04
C VAL A 51 3.27 9.76 -2.26
N PHE A 52 3.45 8.50 -1.87
CA PHE A 52 2.53 7.77 -0.99
C PHE A 52 2.24 8.55 0.30
N CYS A 53 3.28 8.96 1.03
CA CYS A 53 3.13 9.74 2.25
C CYS A 53 2.38 11.05 2.01
N ALA A 54 2.66 11.76 0.92
CA ALA A 54 1.96 13.01 0.59
C ALA A 54 0.47 12.79 0.30
N MET A 55 0.12 11.76 -0.48
CA MET A 55 -1.26 11.40 -0.78
C MET A 55 -2.03 10.98 0.48
N GLU A 56 -1.40 10.19 1.35
CA GLU A 56 -2.01 9.71 2.59
C GLU A 56 -2.26 10.84 3.59
N LEU A 57 -1.28 11.76 3.76
CA LEU A 57 -1.48 12.97 4.55
C LEU A 57 -2.63 13.83 3.98
N GLN A 58 -2.74 13.93 2.66
CA GLN A 58 -3.83 14.66 2.03
C GLN A 58 -5.19 13.98 2.25
N ALA A 59 -5.24 12.64 2.21
CA ALA A 59 -6.43 11.87 2.52
C ALA A 59 -6.89 12.09 3.98
N ILE A 60 -5.94 12.09 4.94
CA ILE A 60 -6.20 12.38 6.35
C ILE A 60 -6.75 13.81 6.50
N ARG A 61 -6.15 14.80 5.82
CA ARG A 61 -6.60 16.21 5.84
C ARG A 61 -8.05 16.35 5.39
N TYR A 62 -8.50 15.58 4.40
CA TYR A 62 -9.88 15.62 3.92
C TYR A 62 -10.89 14.81 4.75
N GLY A 63 -10.44 14.10 5.79
CA GLY A 63 -11.33 13.50 6.78
C GLY A 63 -11.25 11.97 6.91
N ILE A 64 -10.34 11.28 6.19
CA ILE A 64 -10.12 9.83 6.38
C ILE A 64 -9.79 9.52 7.85
N GLY A 65 -10.55 8.61 8.46
CA GLY A 65 -10.38 8.20 9.86
C GLY A 65 -10.90 9.19 10.92
N ALA A 66 -11.66 10.23 10.56
CA ALA A 66 -12.30 11.13 11.54
C ALA A 66 -13.48 10.44 12.24
N THR A 67 -13.53 10.49 13.57
CA THR A 67 -14.67 9.98 14.35
C THR A 67 -15.96 10.80 14.13
N ALA A 68 -15.82 12.09 13.80
CA ALA A 68 -16.93 12.97 13.46
C ALA A 68 -16.57 13.82 12.23
N MET A 69 -17.48 13.92 11.27
CA MET A 69 -17.32 14.75 10.09
C MET A 69 -17.41 16.23 10.51
N LYS A 70 -16.34 17.00 10.28
CA LYS A 70 -16.31 18.44 10.53
C LYS A 70 -16.67 19.21 9.26
N ALA A 71 -17.21 20.42 9.43
CA ALA A 71 -17.44 21.34 8.31
C ALA A 71 -16.11 21.63 7.60
N GLY A 72 -16.03 21.30 6.31
CA GLY A 72 -14.81 21.40 5.48
C GLY A 72 -14.19 20.08 5.05
N PHE A 73 -14.66 18.93 5.57
CA PHE A 73 -14.26 17.61 5.06
C PHE A 73 -15.00 17.26 3.78
N ASP A 74 -14.25 16.76 2.80
CA ASP A 74 -14.76 16.29 1.52
C ASP A 74 -14.49 14.78 1.42
N PRO A 75 -15.49 13.93 1.75
CA PRO A 75 -15.30 12.49 1.78
C PRO A 75 -14.96 11.89 0.42
N ILE A 76 -15.39 12.53 -0.68
CA ILE A 76 -15.11 12.06 -2.04
C ILE A 76 -13.63 12.28 -2.35
N LYS A 77 -13.10 13.47 -2.07
CA LYS A 77 -11.66 13.73 -2.22
C LYS A 77 -10.84 12.87 -1.28
N ALA A 78 -11.29 12.68 -0.05
CA ALA A 78 -10.60 11.83 0.91
C ALA A 78 -10.47 10.38 0.40
N ALA A 79 -11.57 9.81 -0.11
CA ALA A 79 -11.58 8.48 -0.72
C ALA A 79 -10.73 8.40 -2.00
N MET A 80 -10.71 9.47 -2.82
CA MET A 80 -9.89 9.53 -4.03
C MET A 80 -8.39 9.53 -3.70
N PHE A 81 -7.93 10.41 -2.81
CA PHE A 81 -6.51 10.46 -2.39
C PHE A 81 -6.09 9.18 -1.69
N PHE A 82 -6.96 8.60 -0.86
CA PHE A 82 -6.70 7.32 -0.22
C PHE A 82 -6.57 6.19 -1.25
N THR A 83 -7.50 6.08 -2.20
CA THR A 83 -7.45 5.06 -3.26
C THR A 83 -6.19 5.21 -4.11
N ALA A 84 -5.83 6.45 -4.45
CA ALA A 84 -4.60 6.74 -5.18
C ALA A 84 -3.35 6.34 -4.39
N ALA A 85 -3.31 6.65 -3.09
CA ALA A 85 -2.22 6.23 -2.20
C ALA A 85 -2.08 4.71 -2.15
N GLN A 86 -3.18 3.95 -2.10
CA GLN A 86 -3.10 2.49 -2.10
C GLN A 86 -2.52 1.92 -3.40
N ILE A 87 -2.89 2.49 -4.54
CA ILE A 87 -2.31 2.08 -5.83
C ILE A 87 -0.81 2.39 -5.86
N ASP A 88 -0.41 3.59 -5.42
CA ASP A 88 1.00 3.97 -5.32
C ASP A 88 1.77 3.03 -4.38
N TYR A 89 1.22 2.72 -3.20
CA TYR A 89 1.82 1.80 -2.25
C TYR A 89 2.12 0.42 -2.85
N ILE A 90 1.16 -0.15 -3.59
CA ILE A 90 1.32 -1.46 -4.24
C ILE A 90 2.45 -1.40 -5.29
N LEU A 91 2.57 -0.30 -6.05
CA LEU A 91 3.64 -0.11 -7.03
C LEU A 91 4.99 0.10 -6.36
N THR A 92 5.05 0.99 -5.39
CA THR A 92 6.26 1.36 -4.65
C THR A 92 6.86 0.15 -3.94
N THR A 93 6.07 -0.57 -3.14
CA THR A 93 6.53 -1.78 -2.42
C THR A 93 7.06 -2.85 -3.36
N ARG A 94 6.54 -2.90 -4.58
CA ARG A 94 7.00 -3.81 -5.61
C ARG A 94 8.31 -3.44 -6.23
N ILE A 95 8.51 -2.16 -6.52
CA ILE A 95 9.80 -1.64 -6.98
C ILE A 95 10.86 -1.87 -5.89
N SER A 96 10.55 -1.63 -4.61
CA SER A 96 11.48 -1.89 -3.50
C SER A 96 11.92 -3.36 -3.44
N LYS A 97 10.96 -4.29 -3.50
CA LYS A 97 11.25 -5.74 -3.46
C LYS A 97 12.06 -6.20 -4.67
N LEU A 98 11.79 -5.64 -5.86
CA LEU A 98 12.58 -5.89 -7.07
C LEU A 98 14.03 -5.42 -6.91
N GLY A 99 14.23 -4.21 -6.40
CA GLY A 99 15.57 -3.69 -6.08
C GLY A 99 16.33 -4.68 -5.19
N VAL A 100 15.81 -4.95 -3.98
CA VAL A 100 16.44 -5.87 -3.02
C VAL A 100 16.72 -7.25 -3.63
N GLY A 101 15.79 -7.79 -4.42
CA GLY A 101 15.99 -9.06 -5.12
C GLY A 101 17.17 -9.04 -6.10
N LEU A 102 17.33 -7.96 -6.86
CA LEU A 102 18.46 -7.77 -7.78
C LEU A 102 19.81 -7.67 -7.04
N VAL A 103 19.83 -7.04 -5.87
CA VAL A 103 21.03 -6.99 -4.99
C VAL A 103 21.48 -8.38 -4.63
N LEU A 104 20.56 -9.15 -4.06
CA LEU A 104 20.84 -10.49 -3.55
C LEU A 104 21.24 -11.40 -4.71
N PHE A 105 20.60 -11.25 -5.87
CA PHE A 105 20.93 -11.99 -7.06
C PHE A 105 22.36 -11.70 -7.55
N ARG A 106 22.77 -10.43 -7.60
CA ARG A 106 24.14 -10.03 -7.96
C ARG A 106 25.17 -10.57 -6.97
N LEU A 107 24.86 -10.50 -5.67
CA LEU A 107 25.74 -11.00 -4.62
C LEU A 107 25.89 -12.54 -4.69
N ALA A 108 24.79 -13.26 -4.86
CA ALA A 108 24.80 -14.71 -5.02
C ALA A 108 25.56 -15.15 -6.28
N SER A 109 25.47 -14.37 -7.37
CA SER A 109 26.24 -14.63 -8.59
C SER A 109 27.74 -14.45 -8.38
N GLY A 110 28.17 -13.42 -7.62
CA GLY A 110 29.57 -13.21 -7.29
C GLY A 110 30.16 -14.29 -6.38
N ALA A 111 29.34 -14.86 -5.50
CA ALA A 111 29.73 -15.91 -4.55
C ALA A 111 29.59 -17.35 -5.09
N GLY A 112 29.15 -17.53 -6.35
CA GLY A 112 29.00 -18.86 -6.96
C GLY A 112 27.88 -19.73 -6.38
N MET A 113 26.93 -19.16 -5.63
CA MET A 113 25.90 -19.89 -4.90
C MET A 113 24.69 -20.22 -5.78
N LYS A 114 24.76 -21.34 -6.52
CA LYS A 114 23.72 -21.75 -7.49
C LYS A 114 22.34 -22.00 -6.85
N ILE A 115 22.29 -22.58 -5.66
CA ILE A 115 21.02 -22.91 -4.96
C ILE A 115 20.29 -21.62 -4.55
N ILE A 116 21.01 -20.68 -3.93
CA ILE A 116 20.46 -19.39 -3.51
C ILE A 116 19.95 -18.61 -4.71
N ARG A 117 20.65 -18.66 -5.85
CA ARG A 117 20.20 -18.05 -7.10
C ARG A 117 18.84 -18.58 -7.56
N ILE A 118 18.63 -19.90 -7.52
CA ILE A 118 17.36 -20.51 -7.92
C ILE A 118 16.23 -20.07 -6.97
N ILE A 119 16.49 -20.09 -5.66
CA ILE A 119 15.51 -19.64 -4.65
C ILE A 119 15.14 -18.16 -4.86
N LEU A 120 16.12 -17.30 -5.16
CA LEU A 120 15.88 -15.88 -5.43
C LEU A 120 15.05 -15.67 -6.70
N ILE A 121 15.31 -16.42 -7.77
CA ILE A 121 14.51 -16.35 -9.01
C ILE A 121 13.07 -16.78 -8.72
N ILE A 122 12.87 -17.90 -8.03
CA ILE A 122 11.53 -18.39 -7.68
C ILE A 122 10.79 -17.36 -6.83
N SER A 123 11.46 -16.79 -5.83
CA SER A 123 10.89 -15.73 -4.98
C SER A 123 10.48 -14.50 -5.80
N MET A 124 11.35 -14.02 -6.70
CA MET A 124 11.03 -12.90 -7.60
C MET A 124 9.78 -13.18 -8.44
N ILE A 125 9.63 -14.40 -8.96
CA ILE A 125 8.46 -14.81 -9.75
C ILE A 125 7.21 -14.79 -8.87
N ILE A 126 7.24 -15.44 -7.71
CA ILE A 126 6.09 -15.51 -6.79
C ILE A 126 5.62 -14.11 -6.39
N VAL A 127 6.53 -13.23 -5.98
CA VAL A 127 6.17 -11.86 -5.58
C VAL A 127 5.59 -11.10 -6.78
N THR A 128 6.02 -11.41 -8.01
CA THR A 128 5.53 -10.72 -9.23
C THR A 128 4.13 -11.19 -9.59
N LEU A 129 3.88 -12.48 -9.49
CA LEU A 129 2.53 -13.04 -9.62
C LEU A 129 1.60 -12.48 -8.55
N TRP A 130 2.05 -12.42 -7.29
CA TRP A 130 1.27 -11.83 -6.20
C TRP A 130 0.91 -10.37 -6.46
N PHE A 131 1.84 -9.58 -7.00
CA PHE A 131 1.55 -8.22 -7.41
C PHE A 131 0.51 -8.14 -8.52
N LEU A 132 0.61 -8.97 -9.55
CA LEU A 132 -0.38 -8.98 -10.62
C LEU A 132 -1.77 -9.28 -10.06
N VAL A 133 -1.88 -10.27 -9.18
CA VAL A 133 -3.15 -10.59 -8.49
C VAL A 133 -3.65 -9.41 -7.68
N THR A 134 -2.78 -8.79 -6.87
CA THR A 134 -3.16 -7.66 -6.01
C THR A 134 -3.57 -6.44 -6.85
N ALA A 135 -2.82 -6.10 -7.90
CA ALA A 135 -3.11 -5.02 -8.82
C ALA A 135 -4.43 -5.23 -9.56
N LEU A 136 -4.74 -6.48 -9.96
CA LEU A 136 -6.04 -6.82 -10.55
C LEU A 136 -7.18 -6.68 -9.53
N ILE A 137 -6.99 -7.12 -8.29
CA ILE A 137 -8.00 -6.98 -7.24
C ILE A 137 -8.30 -5.50 -6.98
N PHE A 138 -7.28 -4.67 -6.76
CA PHE A 138 -7.46 -3.24 -6.49
C PHE A 138 -7.94 -2.46 -7.72
N GLY A 139 -7.46 -2.81 -8.92
CA GLY A 139 -7.89 -2.18 -10.17
C GLY A 139 -9.32 -2.53 -10.58
N LEU A 140 -9.79 -3.74 -10.23
CA LEU A 140 -11.12 -4.25 -10.56
C LEU A 140 -12.06 -4.36 -9.35
N GLN A 141 -11.70 -3.75 -8.21
CA GLN A 141 -12.50 -3.79 -6.99
C GLN A 141 -13.90 -3.19 -7.21
N CYS A 142 -14.02 -2.24 -8.15
CA CYS A 142 -15.27 -1.62 -8.56
C CYS A 142 -15.33 -1.49 -10.09
N ARG A 143 -16.53 -1.69 -10.65
CA ARG A 143 -16.79 -1.48 -12.08
C ARG A 143 -17.89 -0.43 -12.27
N PRO A 144 -17.57 0.79 -12.71
CA PRO A 144 -16.23 1.36 -12.95
C PRO A 144 -15.47 1.74 -11.67
N LEU A 145 -14.15 1.91 -11.75
CA LEU A 145 -13.29 2.28 -10.60
C LEU A 145 -13.74 3.59 -9.93
N SER A 146 -14.37 4.50 -10.68
CA SER A 146 -14.93 5.75 -10.15
C SER A 146 -15.97 5.56 -9.05
N VAL A 147 -16.63 4.39 -9.01
CA VAL A 147 -17.58 4.03 -7.96
C VAL A 147 -16.87 3.81 -6.62
N ALA A 148 -15.57 3.50 -6.60
CA ALA A 148 -14.80 3.31 -5.38
C ALA A 148 -14.76 4.57 -4.49
N TRP A 149 -14.85 5.76 -5.09
CA TRP A 149 -14.97 7.04 -4.38
C TRP A 149 -16.33 7.72 -4.59
N GLY A 150 -17.35 6.95 -4.99
CA GLY A 150 -18.74 7.41 -5.03
C GLY A 150 -19.17 8.17 -6.29
N VAL A 151 -18.39 8.10 -7.38
CA VAL A 151 -18.71 8.77 -8.64
C VAL A 151 -19.22 7.77 -9.67
N GLY A 152 -20.50 7.88 -10.04
CA GLY A 152 -21.13 7.06 -11.07
C GLY A 152 -21.99 5.91 -10.52
N LYS A 153 -22.58 5.11 -11.43
CA LYS A 153 -23.36 3.91 -11.10
C LYS A 153 -22.56 2.67 -11.47
N GLY A 154 -22.46 1.71 -10.56
CA GLY A 154 -21.77 0.44 -10.78
C GLY A 154 -21.78 -0.43 -9.54
N SER A 155 -21.07 -1.56 -9.60
CA SER A 155 -20.96 -2.50 -8.51
C SER A 155 -19.52 -2.64 -8.04
N CYS A 156 -19.35 -2.81 -6.73
CA CYS A 156 -18.08 -3.12 -6.10
C CYS A 156 -18.11 -4.55 -5.53
N LEU A 157 -16.95 -5.20 -5.46
CA LEU A 157 -16.80 -6.48 -4.77
C LEU A 157 -17.18 -6.31 -3.29
N SER A 158 -17.99 -7.22 -2.75
CA SER A 158 -18.35 -7.19 -1.33
C SER A 158 -17.16 -7.62 -0.47
N THR A 159 -16.91 -6.91 0.63
CA THR A 159 -15.82 -7.18 1.59
C THR A 159 -15.92 -8.57 2.26
N GLU A 160 -17.00 -9.32 2.03
CA GLU A 160 -17.21 -10.66 2.57
C GLU A 160 -16.44 -11.75 1.80
N THR A 161 -15.88 -11.43 0.64
CA THR A 161 -15.12 -12.39 -0.19
C THR A 161 -13.68 -12.61 0.29
N TYR A 162 -13.20 -11.88 1.30
CA TYR A 162 -11.89 -12.13 1.93
C TYR A 162 -12.02 -13.23 3.00
N PRO A 163 -11.53 -14.47 2.77
CA PRO A 163 -11.69 -15.55 3.74
C PRO A 163 -11.05 -15.24 5.10
N ALA A 164 -9.97 -14.46 5.12
CA ALA A 164 -9.30 -14.03 6.35
C ALA A 164 -10.11 -13.00 7.18
N LEU A 165 -10.93 -12.17 6.55
CA LEU A 165 -11.77 -11.17 7.23
C LEU A 165 -13.15 -11.72 7.58
N ALA A 166 -13.70 -12.63 6.77
CA ALA A 166 -14.93 -13.36 7.08
C ALA A 166 -14.80 -14.16 8.38
N ALA A 167 -13.66 -14.84 8.59
CA ALA A 167 -13.37 -15.56 9.83
C ALA A 167 -13.27 -14.62 11.05
N LYS A 168 -12.66 -13.43 10.89
CA LYS A 168 -12.53 -12.44 11.97
C LYS A 168 -13.86 -11.77 12.32
N LYS A 169 -14.73 -11.55 11.33
CA LYS A 169 -16.08 -10.99 11.49
C LYS A 169 -17.04 -11.96 12.17
N ALA A 170 -16.93 -13.27 11.88
CA ALA A 170 -17.70 -14.32 12.54
C ALA A 170 -17.33 -14.49 14.02
N LEU A 171 -16.07 -14.21 14.40
CA LEU A 171 -15.62 -14.31 15.79
C LEU A 171 -16.08 -13.13 16.68
N TYR A 172 -16.40 -11.97 16.09
CA TYR A 172 -16.71 -10.74 16.83
C TYR A 172 -18.21 -10.37 16.90
N LEU A 173 -19.09 -11.08 16.17
CA LEU A 173 -20.52 -10.75 16.09
C LEU A 173 -21.39 -12.01 16.15
N PRO A 174 -21.54 -12.66 17.31
CA PRO A 174 -22.50 -13.77 17.44
C PRO A 174 -23.96 -13.32 17.44
N ASP A 175 -24.31 -12.10 17.86
CA ASP A 175 -25.73 -11.73 18.11
C ASP A 175 -26.12 -10.31 17.65
N ARG A 176 -26.21 -10.03 16.34
CA ARG A 176 -26.95 -8.84 15.85
C ARG A 176 -28.07 -9.16 14.85
N PRO A 177 -29.31 -8.67 15.08
CA PRO A 177 -30.48 -8.99 14.27
C PRO A 177 -30.36 -8.48 12.84
N ILE A 178 -30.99 -9.22 11.92
CA ILE A 178 -30.85 -9.11 10.46
C ILE A 178 -31.30 -7.74 9.91
N SER A 179 -32.18 -7.01 10.61
CA SER A 179 -32.71 -5.71 10.17
C SER A 179 -31.66 -4.59 10.16
N GLU A 180 -30.68 -4.59 11.07
CA GLU A 180 -29.61 -3.58 11.08
C GLU A 180 -28.52 -3.83 10.02
N ARG A 181 -28.46 -5.06 9.47
CA ARG A 181 -27.43 -5.46 8.50
C ARG A 181 -27.55 -4.74 7.16
N LYS A 182 -28.74 -4.27 6.79
CA LYS A 182 -29.01 -3.55 5.53
C LYS A 182 -28.72 -2.04 5.60
N LEU A 183 -28.92 -1.39 6.76
CA LEU A 183 -28.59 0.05 6.90
C LEU A 183 -27.08 0.29 6.92
N THR A 184 -26.30 -0.68 7.39
CA THR A 184 -24.83 -0.66 7.30
C THR A 184 -24.30 -1.11 5.94
N SER A 185 -25.15 -1.56 5.01
CA SER A 185 -24.69 -1.98 3.67
C SER A 185 -24.51 -0.82 2.71
N ASN A 186 -25.27 0.28 2.89
CA ASN A 186 -25.37 1.36 1.89
C ASN A 186 -24.64 2.65 2.28
N SER A 187 -24.06 2.73 3.49
CA SER A 187 -23.45 3.95 4.02
C SER A 187 -21.98 3.80 4.39
N TYR A 188 -21.33 2.70 3.99
CA TYR A 188 -19.92 2.47 4.29
C TYR A 188 -19.06 3.00 3.16
N ILE A 189 -18.83 4.32 3.19
CA ILE A 189 -17.50 4.84 2.90
C ILE A 189 -16.58 4.05 3.83
N PRO A 190 -15.60 3.27 3.33
CA PRO A 190 -14.84 2.38 4.19
C PRO A 190 -14.02 3.22 5.19
N GLN A 191 -14.49 3.27 6.43
CA GLN A 191 -13.76 3.77 7.61
C GLN A 191 -12.75 2.73 8.16
N GLN A 192 -12.41 1.71 7.37
CA GLN A 192 -11.44 0.68 7.74
C GLN A 192 -10.68 0.28 6.47
N ILE A 193 -9.62 0.99 6.15
CA ILE A 193 -8.26 0.49 5.89
C ILE A 193 -7.32 1.64 6.27
#